data_AF-A0A3N2H5Q2-F1
#
_entry.id   AF-A0A3N2H5Q2-F1
#
_cell.length_a   1.000
_cell.length_b   1.000
_cell.length_c   1.000
_cell.angle_alpha   90.00
_cell.angle_beta   90.00
_cell.angle_gamma   90.00
#
_symmetry.space_group_name_H-M   'P 1'
#
loop_
_entity.id
_entity.type
_entity.pdbx_description
1 polymer ?
#
loop_
_entity_poly.entity_id
_entity_poly.type
_entity_poly.pdbx_seq_one_letter_code
_entity_poly.pdbx_strand_id
1 'polypeptide(L)'
;MPGTLEKIAHGRRGEQEIRRLEGLLRLERPQFAPGVVHEWVAREFARFDDAPVRAYVPILVERAVRARLRATPVVPYSSAVELVDWARGTAEILLAGELPRRWQHTRGVAGRAREVSAVLPPAERAVLVAAAWLHDIGYASPVSATGLHSLDGARFLARLGVPSRVCALVAHHSGAAAVASLSGLAGQLAEFPDERGPVRDALWYCDMSTSPWGEPVSFEDRMAEIEARRGPDDPVVRALAINRAERAAAVARTAELLRRIGR
;
A
#
# COMPACT_ATOMS: atom_id res chain seq x y z
N MET A 1 -47.12 1.51 -3.75
CA MET A 1 -45.76 1.25 -3.21
C MET A 1 -45.05 0.16 -4.03
N PRO A 2 -44.58 0.42 -5.27
CA PRO A 2 -43.87 -0.60 -6.09
C PRO A 2 -42.33 -0.56 -5.97
N GLY A 3 -41.76 0.59 -5.60
CA GLY A 3 -40.31 0.84 -5.72
C GLY A 3 -39.40 0.10 -4.73
N THR A 4 -39.92 -0.43 -3.62
CA THR A 4 -39.10 -1.09 -2.59
C THR A 4 -38.73 -2.52 -2.97
N LEU A 5 -39.65 -3.27 -3.58
CA LEU A 5 -39.42 -4.65 -4.00
C LEU A 5 -38.50 -4.74 -5.23
N GLU A 6 -38.63 -3.80 -6.18
CA GLU A 6 -37.72 -3.70 -7.32
C GLU A 6 -36.28 -3.38 -6.89
N LYS A 7 -36.07 -2.44 -5.95
CA LYS A 7 -34.73 -2.14 -5.41
C LYS A 7 -34.10 -3.35 -4.71
N ILE A 8 -34.88 -4.11 -3.93
CA ILE A 8 -34.40 -5.33 -3.25
C ILE A 8 -34.09 -6.45 -4.26
N ALA A 9 -34.89 -6.61 -5.30
CA ALA A 9 -34.62 -7.57 -6.38
C ALA A 9 -33.38 -7.18 -7.19
N HIS A 10 -33.18 -5.88 -7.45
CA HIS A 10 -32.02 -5.36 -8.17
C HIS A 10 -30.72 -5.55 -7.38
N GLY A 11 -30.75 -5.27 -6.07
CA GLY A 11 -29.60 -5.51 -5.18
C GLY A 11 -29.23 -6.99 -5.11
N ARG A 12 -30.21 -7.89 -4.99
CA ARG A 12 -29.97 -9.35 -5.00
C ARG A 12 -29.41 -9.85 -6.32
N ARG A 13 -29.81 -9.25 -7.45
CA ARG A 13 -29.32 -9.63 -8.78
C ARG A 13 -27.87 -9.18 -9.01
N GLY A 14 -27.51 -7.96 -8.60
CA GLY A 14 -26.12 -7.48 -8.65
C GLY A 14 -25.18 -8.33 -7.79
N GLU A 15 -25.63 -8.67 -6.58
CA GLU A 15 -24.88 -9.53 -5.65
C GLU A 15 -24.64 -10.95 -6.20
N GLN A 16 -25.63 -11.54 -6.88
CA GLN A 16 -25.46 -12.83 -7.55
C GLN A 16 -24.45 -12.75 -8.71
N GLU A 17 -24.48 -11.68 -9.50
CA GLU A 17 -23.57 -11.50 -10.63
C GLU A 17 -22.13 -11.28 -10.17
N ILE A 18 -21.93 -10.54 -9.06
CA ILE A 18 -20.63 -10.37 -8.40
C ILE A 18 -20.07 -11.74 -7.99
N ARG A 19 -20.84 -12.55 -7.26
CA ARG A 19 -20.38 -13.88 -6.81
C ARG A 19 -20.11 -14.84 -7.97
N ARG A 20 -20.92 -14.77 -9.03
CA ARG A 20 -20.74 -15.56 -10.24
C ARG A 20 -19.42 -15.24 -10.94
N LEU A 21 -19.15 -13.95 -11.17
CA LEU A 21 -17.91 -13.50 -11.80
C LEU A 21 -16.70 -13.74 -10.91
N GLU A 22 -16.82 -13.56 -9.60
CA GLU A 22 -15.79 -13.97 -8.63
C GLU A 22 -15.45 -15.45 -8.80
N GLY A 23 -16.45 -16.34 -8.81
CA GLY A 23 -16.25 -17.77 -8.97
C GLY A 23 -15.51 -18.12 -10.27
N LEU A 24 -15.91 -17.51 -11.39
CA LEU A 24 -15.26 -17.72 -12.69
C LEU A 24 -13.80 -17.25 -12.68
N LEU A 25 -13.55 -16.04 -12.22
CA LEU A 25 -12.21 -15.44 -12.21
C LEU A 25 -11.26 -16.16 -11.24
N ARG A 26 -11.80 -16.72 -10.14
CA ARG A 26 -11.06 -17.56 -9.21
C ARG A 26 -10.64 -18.90 -9.81
N LEU A 27 -11.47 -19.51 -10.65
CA LEU A 27 -11.08 -20.73 -11.37
C LEU A 27 -9.89 -20.47 -12.31
N GLU A 28 -9.82 -19.27 -12.90
CA GLU A 28 -8.74 -18.89 -13.82
C GLU A 28 -7.46 -18.41 -13.12
N ARG A 29 -7.61 -17.88 -11.90
CA ARG A 29 -6.54 -17.29 -11.10
C ARG A 29 -6.68 -17.71 -9.63
N PRO A 30 -6.59 -19.03 -9.33
CA PRO A 30 -6.81 -19.58 -7.98
C PRO A 30 -5.84 -19.04 -6.93
N GLN A 31 -4.73 -18.47 -7.39
CA GLN A 31 -3.66 -17.98 -6.55
C GLN A 31 -3.97 -16.63 -5.86
N PHE A 32 -5.04 -15.92 -6.24
CA PHE A 32 -5.54 -14.77 -5.48
C PHE A 32 -6.54 -15.20 -4.41
N ALA A 33 -6.47 -14.60 -3.22
CA ALA A 33 -7.45 -14.90 -2.18
C ALA A 33 -8.87 -14.52 -2.62
N PRO A 34 -9.90 -15.29 -2.21
CA PRO A 34 -11.28 -15.06 -2.62
C PRO A 34 -11.76 -13.63 -2.37
N GLY A 35 -11.42 -13.06 -1.21
CA GLY A 35 -11.79 -11.69 -0.85
C GLY A 35 -11.16 -10.61 -1.73
N VAL A 36 -10.01 -10.86 -2.38
CA VAL A 36 -9.39 -9.90 -3.30
C VAL A 36 -10.16 -9.85 -4.61
N VAL A 37 -10.44 -11.03 -5.19
CA VAL A 37 -11.20 -11.12 -6.44
C VAL A 37 -12.61 -10.56 -6.24
N HIS A 38 -13.26 -10.91 -5.12
CA HIS A 38 -14.59 -10.41 -4.77
C HIS A 38 -14.62 -8.89 -4.67
N GLU A 39 -13.71 -8.28 -3.92
CA GLU A 39 -13.65 -6.82 -3.78
C GLU A 39 -13.44 -6.13 -5.13
N TRP A 40 -12.58 -6.66 -5.99
CA TRP A 40 -12.32 -6.05 -7.29
C TRP A 40 -13.53 -6.14 -8.23
N VAL A 41 -14.22 -7.27 -8.23
CA VAL A 41 -15.47 -7.43 -8.97
C VAL A 41 -16.52 -6.45 -8.42
N ALA A 42 -16.73 -6.42 -7.11
CA ALA A 42 -17.72 -5.54 -6.48
C ALA A 42 -17.42 -4.05 -6.73
N ARG A 43 -16.16 -3.63 -6.56
CA ARG A 43 -15.72 -2.25 -6.81
C ARG A 43 -15.88 -1.85 -8.27
N GLU A 44 -15.57 -2.75 -9.20
CA GLU A 44 -15.73 -2.45 -10.62
C GLU A 44 -17.21 -2.40 -11.02
N PHE A 45 -18.08 -3.23 -10.43
CA PHE A 45 -19.53 -3.11 -10.60
C PHE A 45 -20.06 -1.77 -10.11
N ALA A 46 -19.60 -1.27 -8.95
CA ALA A 46 -20.05 -0.01 -8.37
C ALA A 46 -19.81 1.20 -9.30
N ARG A 47 -18.83 1.13 -10.21
CA ARG A 47 -18.57 2.18 -11.22
C ARG A 47 -19.71 2.34 -12.24
N PHE A 48 -20.63 1.36 -12.30
CA PHE A 48 -21.77 1.33 -13.21
C PHE A 48 -23.11 1.43 -12.47
N ASP A 49 -23.11 1.88 -11.21
CA ASP A 49 -24.34 1.99 -10.42
C ASP A 49 -25.38 2.91 -11.09
N ASP A 50 -24.95 3.98 -11.75
CA ASP A 50 -25.86 4.88 -12.48
C ASP A 50 -25.96 4.58 -13.98
N ALA A 51 -25.42 3.46 -14.45
CA ALA A 51 -25.41 3.14 -15.87
C ALA A 51 -26.84 2.89 -16.41
N PRO A 52 -27.27 3.60 -17.47
CA PRO A 52 -28.62 3.45 -18.04
C PRO A 52 -28.82 2.09 -18.72
N VAL A 53 -27.73 1.42 -19.12
CA VAL A 53 -27.75 0.09 -19.74
C VAL A 53 -26.88 -0.86 -18.92
N ARG A 54 -27.52 -1.82 -18.24
CA ARG A 54 -26.84 -2.78 -17.35
C ARG A 54 -26.46 -4.10 -18.00
N ALA A 55 -27.00 -4.42 -19.18
CA ALA A 55 -26.81 -5.72 -19.84
C ALA A 55 -25.34 -6.05 -20.14
N TYR A 56 -24.50 -5.04 -20.39
CA TYR A 56 -23.08 -5.22 -20.72
C TYR A 56 -22.13 -5.07 -19.52
N VAL A 57 -22.63 -4.58 -18.37
CA VAL A 57 -21.82 -4.32 -17.17
C VAL A 57 -21.02 -5.55 -16.75
N PRO A 58 -21.58 -6.78 -16.68
CA PRO A 58 -20.82 -7.96 -16.28
C PRO A 58 -19.61 -8.23 -17.19
N ILE A 59 -19.75 -8.03 -18.50
CA ILE A 59 -18.69 -8.25 -19.49
C ILE A 59 -17.58 -7.21 -19.33
N LEU A 60 -17.95 -5.95 -19.10
CA LEU A 60 -17.00 -4.85 -18.89
C LEU A 60 -16.22 -5.05 -17.58
N VAL A 61 -16.93 -5.39 -16.50
CA VAL A 61 -16.34 -5.75 -15.20
C VAL A 61 -15.38 -6.93 -15.36
N GLU A 62 -15.82 -8.01 -15.97
CA GLU A 62 -14.99 -9.20 -16.19
C GLU A 62 -13.71 -8.86 -16.95
N ARG A 63 -13.80 -8.10 -18.06
CA ARG A 63 -12.63 -7.69 -18.84
C ARG A 63 -11.65 -6.86 -18.02
N ALA A 64 -12.15 -5.88 -17.26
CA ALA A 64 -11.35 -5.01 -16.42
C ALA A 64 -10.67 -5.81 -15.30
N VAL A 65 -11.41 -6.66 -14.59
CA VAL A 65 -10.87 -7.47 -13.49
C VAL A 65 -9.88 -8.53 -14.01
N ARG A 66 -10.15 -9.19 -15.16
CA ARG A 66 -9.17 -10.09 -15.79
C ARG A 66 -7.89 -9.37 -16.18
N ALA A 67 -7.99 -8.16 -16.76
CA ALA A 67 -6.80 -7.37 -17.10
C ALA A 67 -5.99 -7.06 -15.85
N ARG A 68 -6.67 -6.70 -14.76
CA ARG A 68 -6.05 -6.44 -13.46
C ARG A 68 -5.43 -7.67 -12.81
N LEU A 69 -6.11 -8.82 -12.82
CA LEU A 69 -5.58 -10.09 -12.33
C LEU A 69 -4.37 -10.57 -13.13
N ARG A 70 -4.35 -10.32 -14.45
CA ARG A 70 -3.17 -10.59 -15.29
C ARG A 70 -1.99 -9.67 -14.95
N ALA A 71 -2.28 -8.41 -14.65
CA ALA A 71 -1.26 -7.45 -14.27
C ALA A 71 -0.76 -7.69 -12.84
N THR A 72 -1.58 -8.21 -11.93
CA THR A 72 -1.18 -8.34 -10.52
C THR A 72 -0.32 -9.59 -10.31
N PRO A 73 0.89 -9.48 -9.74
CA PRO A 73 1.74 -10.64 -9.51
C PRO A 73 1.25 -11.39 -8.29
N VAL A 74 1.38 -12.72 -8.29
CA VAL A 74 0.90 -13.56 -7.20
C VAL A 74 2.07 -13.96 -6.31
N VAL A 75 1.81 -14.32 -5.06
CA VAL A 75 2.77 -14.58 -3.99
C VAL A 75 3.21 -16.06 -3.96
N PRO A 76 4.30 -16.42 -4.65
CA PRO A 76 5.15 -17.51 -4.21
C PRO A 76 6.60 -17.00 -4.09
N TYR A 77 7.04 -16.65 -2.89
CA TYR A 77 8.47 -16.46 -2.65
C TYR A 77 8.97 -17.62 -1.81
N SER A 78 9.86 -18.41 -2.38
CA SER A 78 10.66 -19.43 -1.71
C SER A 78 12.00 -18.87 -1.21
N SER A 79 12.36 -17.64 -1.62
CA SER A 79 13.60 -16.96 -1.24
C SER A 79 13.45 -15.45 -1.03
N ALA A 80 14.46 -14.87 -0.37
CA ALA A 80 14.61 -13.43 -0.16
C ALA A 80 14.68 -12.60 -1.46
N VAL A 81 15.33 -13.13 -2.50
CA VAL A 81 15.45 -12.46 -3.80
C VAL A 81 14.07 -12.39 -4.48
N GLU A 82 13.33 -13.49 -4.47
CA GLU A 82 11.98 -13.56 -5.06
C GLU A 82 10.99 -12.59 -4.38
N LEU A 83 11.09 -12.41 -3.05
CA LEU A 83 10.27 -11.44 -2.33
C LEU A 83 10.53 -10.01 -2.81
N VAL A 84 11.80 -9.63 -2.97
CA VAL A 84 12.18 -8.28 -3.42
C VAL A 84 11.76 -8.03 -4.87
N ASP A 85 11.96 -9.00 -5.75
CA ASP A 85 11.59 -8.87 -7.16
C ASP A 85 10.09 -8.80 -7.37
N TRP A 86 9.33 -9.61 -6.64
CA TRP A 86 7.87 -9.49 -6.64
C TRP A 86 7.41 -8.16 -6.08
N ALA A 87 8.00 -7.68 -4.98
CA ALA A 87 7.63 -6.42 -4.36
C ALA A 87 7.82 -5.27 -5.34
N ARG A 88 8.96 -5.26 -6.06
CA ARG A 88 9.25 -4.33 -7.15
C ARG A 88 8.20 -4.41 -8.25
N GLY A 89 7.93 -5.61 -8.78
CA GLY A 89 6.98 -5.80 -9.87
C GLY A 89 5.57 -5.35 -9.49
N THR A 90 5.12 -5.68 -8.27
CA THR A 90 3.82 -5.27 -7.74
C THR A 90 3.70 -3.76 -7.62
N ALA A 91 4.73 -3.11 -7.06
CA ALA A 91 4.78 -1.65 -6.96
C ALA A 91 4.78 -0.97 -8.33
N GLU A 92 5.55 -1.51 -9.29
CA GLU A 92 5.60 -1.01 -10.67
C GLU A 92 4.23 -1.07 -11.34
N ILE A 93 3.56 -2.22 -11.27
CA ILE A 93 2.21 -2.41 -11.84
C ILE A 93 1.18 -1.47 -11.23
N LEU A 94 1.25 -1.23 -9.92
CA LEU A 94 0.27 -0.38 -9.22
C LEU A 94 0.55 1.11 -9.36
N LEU A 95 1.82 1.52 -9.46
CA LEU A 95 2.21 2.93 -9.36
C LEU A 95 2.68 3.53 -10.69
N ALA A 96 3.37 2.80 -11.55
CA ALA A 96 4.10 3.41 -12.68
C ALA A 96 3.18 4.09 -13.70
N GLY A 97 2.00 3.52 -13.96
CA GLY A 97 1.04 4.07 -14.92
C GLY A 97 0.24 5.26 -14.37
N GLU A 98 -0.40 5.09 -13.21
CA GLU A 98 -1.32 6.08 -12.65
C GLU A 98 -0.61 7.16 -11.82
N LEU A 99 0.50 6.82 -11.16
CA LEU A 99 1.16 7.65 -10.15
C LEU A 99 2.67 7.77 -10.43
N PRO A 100 3.11 8.31 -11.59
CA PRO A 100 4.51 8.26 -12.02
C PRO A 100 5.48 8.96 -11.06
N ARG A 101 5.08 10.06 -10.42
CA ARG A 101 5.90 10.72 -9.38
C ARG A 101 6.08 9.82 -8.16
N ARG A 102 5.01 9.14 -7.73
CA ARG A 102 5.06 8.22 -6.58
C ARG A 102 5.86 6.97 -6.89
N TRP A 103 5.79 6.48 -8.12
CA TRP A 103 6.67 5.41 -8.60
C TRP A 103 8.15 5.83 -8.52
N GLN A 104 8.48 7.04 -8.97
CA GLN A 104 9.85 7.56 -8.89
C GLN A 104 10.33 7.69 -7.44
N HIS A 105 9.50 8.24 -6.56
CA HIS A 105 9.77 8.27 -5.13
C HIS A 105 10.01 6.87 -4.55
N THR A 106 9.11 5.91 -4.83
CA THR A 106 9.21 4.51 -4.35
C THR A 106 10.50 3.84 -4.82
N ARG A 107 10.94 4.08 -6.06
CA ARG A 107 12.23 3.60 -6.57
C ARG A 107 13.41 4.18 -5.76
N GLY A 108 13.37 5.47 -5.43
CA GLY A 108 14.38 6.11 -4.58
C GLY A 108 14.42 5.50 -3.18
N VAL A 109 13.26 5.32 -2.55
CA VAL A 109 13.14 4.71 -1.21
C VAL A 109 13.69 3.29 -1.21
N ALA A 110 13.35 2.49 -2.23
CA ALA A 110 13.87 1.12 -2.36
C ALA A 110 15.38 1.08 -2.67
N GLY A 111 15.90 2.05 -3.43
CA GLY A 111 17.34 2.22 -3.64
C GLY A 111 18.07 2.48 -2.32
N ARG A 112 17.58 3.45 -1.54
CA ARG A 112 18.10 3.76 -0.21
C ARG A 112 17.98 2.57 0.74
N ALA A 113 16.87 1.83 0.70
CA ALA A 113 16.68 0.64 1.50
C ALA A 113 17.73 -0.44 1.23
N ARG A 114 18.15 -0.62 -0.03
CA ARG A 114 19.23 -1.54 -0.38
C ARG A 114 20.56 -1.12 0.24
N GLU A 115 20.90 0.16 0.16
CA GLU A 115 22.12 0.72 0.78
C GLU A 115 22.10 0.53 2.30
N VAL A 116 21.01 0.92 2.95
CA VAL A 116 20.86 0.88 4.41
C VAL A 116 20.77 -0.55 4.93
N SER A 117 20.28 -1.51 4.15
CA SER A 117 20.15 -2.91 4.57
C SER A 117 21.48 -3.53 5.04
N ALA A 118 22.62 -3.00 4.60
CA ALA A 118 23.94 -3.46 5.04
C ALA A 118 24.14 -3.37 6.56
N VAL A 119 23.49 -2.42 7.23
CA VAL A 119 23.57 -2.24 8.70
C VAL A 119 22.68 -3.20 9.48
N LEU A 120 21.81 -3.93 8.79
CA LEU A 120 20.88 -4.88 9.38
C LEU A 120 21.40 -6.32 9.28
N PRO A 121 20.95 -7.22 10.17
CA PRO A 121 21.20 -8.66 10.04
C PRO A 121 20.81 -9.17 8.66
N PRO A 122 21.55 -10.12 8.05
CA PRO A 122 21.26 -10.62 6.70
C PRO A 122 19.81 -11.07 6.47
N ALA A 123 19.19 -11.70 7.48
CA ALA A 123 17.80 -12.16 7.43
C ALA A 123 16.76 -11.02 7.29
N GLU A 124 17.12 -9.80 7.68
CA GLU A 124 16.21 -8.64 7.72
C GLU A 124 16.24 -7.79 6.44
N ARG A 125 17.30 -7.96 5.63
CA ARG A 125 17.58 -7.08 4.48
C ARG A 125 16.48 -7.13 3.43
N ALA A 126 16.02 -8.34 3.10
CA ALA A 126 14.96 -8.53 2.12
C ALA A 126 13.62 -7.98 2.59
N VAL A 127 13.32 -8.10 3.89
CA VAL A 127 12.10 -7.55 4.49
C VAL A 127 12.09 -6.02 4.38
N LEU A 128 13.21 -5.36 4.69
CA LEU A 128 13.35 -3.91 4.53
C LEU A 128 13.11 -3.48 3.07
N VAL A 129 13.83 -4.10 2.12
CA VAL A 129 13.76 -3.70 0.70
C VAL A 129 12.38 -3.98 0.11
N ALA A 130 11.75 -5.10 0.47
CA ALA A 130 10.39 -5.40 0.04
C ALA A 130 9.38 -4.40 0.61
N ALA A 131 9.44 -4.09 1.91
CA ALA A 131 8.57 -3.08 2.52
C ALA A 131 8.78 -1.70 1.88
N ALA A 132 10.03 -1.33 1.53
CA ALA A 132 10.34 -0.08 0.84
C ALA A 132 9.70 0.01 -0.56
N TRP A 133 9.68 -1.08 -1.34
CA TRP A 133 8.94 -1.11 -2.61
C TRP A 133 7.43 -0.97 -2.40
N LEU A 134 6.89 -1.50 -1.31
CA LEU A 134 5.45 -1.65 -1.12
C LEU A 134 4.81 -0.53 -0.28
N HIS A 135 5.58 0.33 0.38
CA HIS A 135 5.06 1.26 1.40
C HIS A 135 3.95 2.20 0.87
N ASP A 136 4.08 2.65 -0.37
CA ASP A 136 3.21 3.67 -0.97
C ASP A 136 2.14 3.10 -1.94
N ILE A 137 2.01 1.77 -2.06
CA ILE A 137 1.06 1.15 -3.00
C ILE A 137 -0.40 1.44 -2.67
N GLY A 138 -0.70 1.77 -1.41
CA GLY A 138 -2.05 2.11 -0.98
C GLY A 138 -2.61 3.40 -1.57
N TYR A 139 -1.77 4.21 -2.22
CA TYR A 139 -2.24 5.35 -2.99
C TYR A 139 -2.87 4.99 -4.33
N ALA A 140 -2.56 3.82 -4.89
CA ALA A 140 -3.11 3.42 -6.17
C ALA A 140 -4.64 3.30 -6.04
N SER A 141 -5.40 3.87 -6.98
CA SER A 141 -6.88 3.76 -7.02
C SER A 141 -7.41 2.33 -6.83
N PRO A 142 -6.74 1.29 -7.37
CA PRO A 142 -7.17 -0.07 -7.18
C PRO A 142 -7.03 -0.59 -5.72
N VAL A 143 -6.16 0.04 -4.90
CA VAL A 143 -5.82 -0.37 -3.53
C VAL A 143 -6.47 0.53 -2.48
N SER A 144 -6.53 1.84 -2.74
CA SER A 144 -7.10 2.86 -1.84
C SER A 144 -8.53 2.50 -1.42
N ALA A 145 -8.85 2.62 -0.14
CA ALA A 145 -10.15 2.25 0.42
C ALA A 145 -10.59 3.16 1.56
N THR A 146 -9.69 3.47 2.51
CA THR A 146 -9.98 4.31 3.68
C THR A 146 -9.44 5.73 3.54
N GLY A 147 -8.55 5.96 2.57
CA GLY A 147 -7.83 7.22 2.40
C GLY A 147 -6.53 7.30 3.23
N LEU A 148 -6.28 6.33 4.11
CA LEU A 148 -4.98 6.13 4.76
C LEU A 148 -4.18 5.09 3.97
N HIS A 149 -3.29 5.57 3.10
CA HIS A 149 -2.58 4.71 2.14
C HIS A 149 -1.75 3.61 2.82
N SER A 150 -1.18 3.88 4.00
CA SER A 150 -0.39 2.87 4.72
C SER A 150 -1.26 1.68 5.15
N LEU A 151 -2.44 1.94 5.69
CA LEU A 151 -3.42 0.92 6.10
C LEU A 151 -4.00 0.18 4.89
N ASP A 152 -4.37 0.92 3.85
CA ASP A 152 -4.95 0.35 2.63
C ASP A 152 -3.96 -0.59 1.93
N GLY A 153 -2.70 -0.17 1.82
CA GLY A 153 -1.61 -1.00 1.31
C GLY A 153 -1.38 -2.25 2.16
N ALA A 154 -1.32 -2.11 3.49
CA ALA A 154 -1.12 -3.25 4.39
C ALA A 154 -2.24 -4.29 4.29
N ARG A 155 -3.51 -3.85 4.27
CA ARG A 155 -4.67 -4.75 4.11
C ARG A 155 -4.71 -5.42 2.75
N PHE A 156 -4.30 -4.71 1.70
CA PHE A 156 -4.17 -5.29 0.37
C PHE A 156 -3.14 -6.42 0.35
N LEU A 157 -1.96 -6.19 0.92
CA LEU A 157 -0.89 -7.20 1.02
C LEU A 157 -1.30 -8.40 1.87
N ALA A 158 -1.95 -8.16 3.01
CA ALA A 158 -2.42 -9.23 3.89
C ALA A 158 -3.41 -10.16 3.16
N ARG A 159 -4.30 -9.59 2.33
CA ARG A 159 -5.24 -10.37 1.51
C ARG A 159 -4.56 -11.12 0.38
N LEU A 160 -3.37 -10.71 -0.07
CA LEU A 160 -2.54 -11.48 -1.01
C LEU A 160 -1.73 -12.59 -0.32
N GLY A 161 -1.77 -12.70 1.01
CA GLY A 161 -0.99 -13.69 1.76
C GLY A 161 0.47 -13.30 1.97
N VAL A 162 0.82 -12.02 1.81
CA VAL A 162 2.16 -11.50 2.10
C VAL A 162 2.44 -11.67 3.60
N PRO A 163 3.70 -11.98 4.02
CA PRO A 163 4.03 -12.14 5.43
C PRO A 163 3.55 -10.97 6.30
N SER A 164 2.95 -11.30 7.44
CA SER A 164 2.31 -10.32 8.36
C SER A 164 3.27 -9.19 8.76
N ARG A 165 4.55 -9.51 8.96
CA ARG A 165 5.59 -8.54 9.30
C ARG A 165 5.80 -7.48 8.22
N VAL A 166 5.82 -7.85 6.93
CA VAL A 166 5.93 -6.88 5.82
C VAL A 166 4.68 -5.99 5.77
N CYS A 167 3.50 -6.59 5.92
CA CYS A 167 2.24 -5.84 5.98
C CYS A 167 2.25 -4.83 7.12
N ALA A 168 2.75 -5.22 8.29
CA ALA A 168 2.85 -4.35 9.46
C ALA A 168 3.84 -3.20 9.29
N LEU A 169 5.00 -3.46 8.67
CA LEU A 169 5.95 -2.41 8.30
C LEU A 169 5.33 -1.39 7.33
N VAL A 170 4.57 -1.87 6.34
CA VAL A 170 3.82 -1.00 5.43
C VAL A 170 2.72 -0.23 6.18
N ALA A 171 2.00 -0.84 7.10
CA ALA A 171 0.93 -0.19 7.86
C ALA A 171 1.44 1.01 8.68
N HIS A 172 2.61 0.85 9.30
CA HIS A 172 3.19 1.81 10.25
C HIS A 172 4.29 2.69 9.65
N HIS A 173 4.53 2.63 8.33
CA HIS A 173 5.58 3.43 7.73
C HIS A 173 5.34 4.93 7.98
N SER A 174 6.45 5.64 8.13
CA SER A 174 6.53 7.08 8.31
C SER A 174 5.60 7.70 9.36
N GLY A 175 5.37 6.96 10.46
CA GLY A 175 4.59 7.44 11.58
C GLY A 175 3.10 7.53 11.30
N ALA A 176 2.58 6.66 10.43
CA ALA A 176 1.18 6.60 10.04
C ALA A 176 0.20 6.52 11.22
N ALA A 177 0.60 6.01 12.38
CA ALA A 177 -0.24 5.95 13.58
C ALA A 177 -0.78 7.32 14.02
N ALA A 178 -0.02 8.40 13.85
CA ALA A 178 -0.49 9.75 14.14
C ALA A 178 -1.57 10.21 13.15
N VAL A 179 -1.38 9.94 11.85
CA VAL A 179 -2.39 10.22 10.82
C VAL A 179 -3.65 9.40 11.06
N ALA A 180 -3.51 8.10 11.37
CA ALA A 180 -4.62 7.22 11.69
C ALA A 180 -5.43 7.73 12.89
N SER A 181 -4.76 8.24 13.92
CA SER A 181 -5.44 8.81 15.09
C SER A 181 -6.24 10.06 14.73
N LEU A 182 -5.66 10.97 13.95
CA LEU A 182 -6.34 12.18 13.47
C LEU A 182 -7.52 11.88 12.53
N SER A 183 -7.46 10.77 11.80
CA SER A 183 -8.49 10.34 10.86
C SER A 183 -9.50 9.35 11.46
N GLY A 184 -9.45 9.05 12.77
CA GLY A 184 -10.37 8.09 13.42
C GLY A 184 -10.14 6.62 13.01
N LEU A 185 -8.97 6.30 12.45
CA LEU A 185 -8.59 4.97 11.95
C LEU A 185 -7.64 4.21 12.89
N ALA A 186 -7.32 4.74 14.07
CA ALA A 186 -6.37 4.12 15.00
C ALA A 186 -6.76 2.67 15.37
N GLY A 187 -8.06 2.41 15.63
CA GLY A 187 -8.54 1.05 15.92
C GLY A 187 -8.40 0.08 14.75
N GLN A 188 -8.51 0.58 13.52
CA GLN A 188 -8.29 -0.22 12.31
C GLN A 188 -6.80 -0.48 12.06
N LEU A 189 -5.94 0.52 12.30
CA LEU A 189 -4.51 0.35 12.18
C LEU A 189 -3.95 -0.68 13.18
N ALA A 190 -4.60 -0.84 14.34
CA ALA A 190 -4.22 -1.81 15.36
C ALA A 190 -4.32 -3.29 14.91
N GLU A 191 -4.92 -3.58 13.75
CA GLU A 191 -4.83 -4.88 13.08
C GLU A 191 -3.38 -5.31 12.81
N PHE A 192 -2.47 -4.33 12.70
CA PHE A 192 -1.06 -4.55 12.43
C PHE A 192 -0.21 -4.09 13.62
N PRO A 193 0.70 -4.92 14.16
CA PRO A 193 1.58 -4.50 15.25
C PRO A 193 2.72 -3.58 14.76
N ASP A 194 3.03 -2.50 15.49
CA ASP A 194 4.25 -1.71 15.26
C ASP A 194 5.42 -2.39 15.98
N GLU A 195 6.37 -2.97 15.23
CA GLU A 195 7.51 -3.69 15.80
C GLU A 195 8.52 -2.78 16.52
N ARG A 196 8.48 -1.45 16.29
CA ARG A 196 9.36 -0.45 16.94
C ARG A 196 10.84 -0.86 16.97
N GLY A 197 11.31 -1.47 15.88
CA GLY A 197 12.65 -2.03 15.77
C GLY A 197 13.50 -1.39 14.65
N PRO A 198 14.74 -1.90 14.47
CA PRO A 198 15.69 -1.35 13.49
C PRO A 198 15.19 -1.38 12.04
N VAL A 199 14.40 -2.39 11.64
CA VAL A 199 13.87 -2.49 10.26
C VAL A 199 12.80 -1.43 10.02
N ARG A 200 11.88 -1.26 10.97
CA ARG A 200 10.90 -0.16 10.98
C ARG A 200 11.55 1.22 10.92
N ASP A 201 12.55 1.47 11.74
CA ASP A 201 13.27 2.76 11.72
C ASP A 201 14.05 2.97 10.41
N ALA A 202 14.65 1.91 9.86
CA ALA A 202 15.33 1.98 8.57
C ALA A 202 14.35 2.29 7.44
N LEU A 203 13.14 1.72 7.45
CA LEU A 203 12.10 2.03 6.47
C LEU A 203 11.70 3.51 6.54
N TRP A 204 11.50 4.03 7.75
CA TRP A 204 11.18 5.44 7.96
C TRP A 204 12.32 6.35 7.50
N TYR A 205 13.56 5.99 7.82
CA TYR A 205 14.76 6.68 7.34
C TYR A 205 14.77 6.75 5.81
N CYS A 206 14.48 5.65 5.11
CA CYS A 206 14.49 5.60 3.66
C CYS A 206 13.45 6.55 3.03
N ASP A 207 12.19 6.52 3.49
CA ASP A 207 11.14 7.41 2.97
C ASP A 207 11.45 8.89 3.31
N MET A 208 11.80 9.17 4.57
CA MET A 208 12.03 10.54 5.03
C MET A 208 13.37 11.16 4.59
N SER A 209 14.21 10.41 3.89
CA SER A 209 15.45 10.90 3.26
C SER A 209 15.41 10.81 1.73
N THR A 210 14.21 10.68 1.16
CA THR A 210 13.97 10.57 -0.29
C THR A 210 12.93 11.58 -0.75
N SER A 211 13.26 12.35 -1.79
CA SER A 211 12.40 13.38 -2.39
C SER A 211 11.21 12.75 -3.16
N PRO A 212 10.20 13.55 -3.56
CA PRO A 212 9.15 13.07 -4.47
C PRO A 212 9.69 12.56 -5.83
N TRP A 213 10.92 12.91 -6.19
CA TRP A 213 11.59 12.50 -7.43
C TRP A 213 12.61 11.37 -7.20
N GLY A 214 12.58 10.74 -6.02
CA GLY A 214 13.46 9.61 -5.70
C GLY A 214 14.89 10.03 -5.36
N GLU A 215 15.16 11.32 -5.14
CA GLU A 215 16.51 11.83 -4.88
C GLU A 215 16.83 11.86 -3.39
N PRO A 216 18.09 11.69 -2.99
CA PRO A 216 18.54 11.89 -1.61
C PRO A 216 18.24 13.32 -1.13
N VAL A 217 17.60 13.44 0.04
CA VAL A 217 17.39 14.72 0.74
C VAL A 217 17.62 14.56 2.23
N SER A 218 17.85 15.66 2.94
CA SER A 218 17.90 15.64 4.40
C SER A 218 16.50 15.43 4.98
N PHE A 219 16.42 14.94 6.22
CA PHE A 219 15.16 14.82 6.95
C PHE A 219 14.45 16.17 7.06
N GLU A 220 15.20 17.23 7.41
CA GLU A 220 14.64 18.57 7.58
C GLU A 220 14.07 19.12 6.26
N ASP A 221 14.81 18.97 5.15
CA ASP A 221 14.32 19.38 3.82
C ASP A 221 13.07 18.59 3.42
N ARG A 222 13.03 17.29 3.73
CA ARG A 222 11.88 16.45 3.43
C ARG A 222 10.66 16.84 4.25
N MET A 223 10.81 17.16 5.54
CA MET A 223 9.69 17.62 6.37
C MET A 223 9.16 18.97 5.88
N ALA A 224 10.06 19.92 5.60
CA ALA A 224 9.70 21.24 5.06
C ALA A 224 9.00 21.13 3.70
N GLU A 225 9.46 20.24 2.82
CA GLU A 225 8.81 19.96 1.53
C GLU A 225 7.38 19.43 1.69
N ILE A 226 7.17 18.50 2.63
CA ILE A 226 5.84 17.95 2.90
C ILE A 226 4.90 19.04 3.43
N GLU A 227 5.36 19.86 4.36
CA GLU A 227 4.61 21.00 4.92
C GLU A 227 4.31 22.08 3.89
N ALA A 228 5.22 22.35 2.95
CA ALA A 228 4.98 23.33 1.89
C ALA A 228 4.03 22.81 0.80
N ARG A 229 4.15 21.53 0.43
CA ARG A 229 3.31 20.91 -0.61
C ARG A 229 1.91 20.61 -0.12
N ARG A 230 1.73 20.29 1.16
CA ARG A 230 0.44 19.95 1.76
C ARG A 230 -0.02 21.11 2.63
N GLY A 231 -1.27 21.54 2.48
CA GLY A 231 -1.80 22.64 3.29
C GLY A 231 -1.81 22.31 4.80
N PRO A 232 -1.89 23.34 5.67
CA PRO A 232 -1.81 23.17 7.13
C PRO A 232 -2.92 22.29 7.72
N ASP A 233 -4.06 22.19 7.04
CA ASP A 233 -5.20 21.35 7.47
C ASP A 233 -5.07 19.88 7.05
N ASP A 234 -4.09 19.52 6.22
CA ASP A 234 -3.84 18.13 5.81
C ASP A 234 -3.48 17.28 7.05
N PRO A 235 -4.15 16.14 7.30
CA PRO A 235 -3.85 15.25 8.43
C PRO A 235 -2.39 14.82 8.50
N VAL A 236 -1.68 14.73 7.38
CA VAL A 236 -0.24 14.43 7.33
C VAL A 236 0.56 15.56 7.96
N VAL A 237 0.25 16.82 7.66
CA VAL A 237 0.94 18.00 8.23
C VAL A 237 0.64 18.13 9.72
N ARG A 238 -0.62 17.94 10.12
CA ARG A 238 -0.98 17.92 11.54
C ARG A 238 -0.31 16.78 12.30
N ALA A 239 -0.18 15.60 11.68
CA ALA A 239 0.54 14.48 12.26
C ALA A 239 2.04 14.76 12.41
N LEU A 240 2.66 15.47 11.47
CA LEU A 240 4.05 15.91 11.59
C LEU A 240 4.28 16.69 12.88
N ALA A 241 3.42 17.66 13.20
CA ALA A 241 3.52 18.42 14.44
C ALA A 241 3.43 17.52 15.70
N ILE A 242 2.67 16.42 15.65
CA ILE A 242 2.48 15.49 16.78
C ILE A 242 3.69 14.56 16.95
N ASN A 243 4.24 14.01 15.86
CA ASN A 243 5.24 12.95 15.94
C ASN A 243 6.60 13.28 15.31
N ARG A 244 6.90 14.55 15.03
CA ARG A 244 8.21 15.01 14.49
C ARG A 244 9.38 14.45 15.28
N ALA A 245 9.32 14.50 16.61
CA ALA A 245 10.39 14.05 17.50
C ALA A 245 10.67 12.54 17.34
N GLU A 246 9.63 11.71 17.26
CA GLU A 246 9.80 10.26 17.07
C GLU A 246 10.31 9.94 15.65
N ARG A 247 9.83 10.66 14.62
CA ARG A 247 10.35 10.55 13.26
C ARG A 247 11.85 10.86 13.21
N ALA A 248 12.24 11.98 13.79
CA ALA A 248 13.64 12.40 13.88
C ALA A 248 14.48 11.38 14.66
N ALA A 249 13.96 10.83 15.76
CA ALA A 249 14.63 9.81 16.54
C ALA A 249 14.85 8.51 15.75
N ALA A 250 13.85 8.04 15.00
CA ALA A 250 13.96 6.87 14.13
C ALA A 250 15.02 7.06 13.03
N VAL A 251 15.01 8.22 12.37
CA VAL A 251 16.01 8.62 11.37
C VAL A 251 17.41 8.64 11.99
N ALA A 252 17.56 9.25 13.17
CA ALA A 252 18.84 9.36 13.86
C ALA A 252 19.42 8.00 14.28
N ARG A 253 18.57 7.07 14.77
CA ARG A 253 18.99 5.70 15.13
C ARG A 253 19.58 4.97 13.92
N THR A 254 18.94 5.08 12.75
CA THR A 254 19.45 4.47 11.51
C THR A 254 20.74 5.16 11.02
N ALA A 255 20.79 6.49 11.05
CA ALA A 255 21.97 7.25 10.66
C ALA A 255 23.21 6.95 11.54
N GLU A 256 23.00 6.73 12.84
CA GLU A 256 24.06 6.29 13.76
C GLU A 256 24.60 4.91 13.40
N LEU A 257 23.73 3.95 13.04
CA LEU A 257 24.17 2.62 12.60
C LEU A 257 25.03 2.70 11.32
N LEU A 258 24.64 3.54 10.35
CA LEU A 258 25.42 3.76 9.13
C LEU A 258 26.80 4.34 9.42
N ARG A 259 26.89 5.33 10.33
CA ARG A 259 28.18 5.94 10.73
C ARG A 259 29.14 4.95 11.38
N ARG A 260 28.63 3.90 12.02
CA ARG A 260 29.46 2.86 12.66
C ARG A 260 30.10 1.89 11.69
N ILE A 261 29.50 1.68 10.51
CA ILE A 261 30.04 0.77 9.47
C ILE A 261 30.98 1.51 8.51
N GLY A 262 30.82 2.83 8.38
CA GLY A 262 31.74 3.69 7.62
C GLY A 262 33.04 4.05 8.35
N ARG A 263 33.25 3.52 9.56
CA ARG A 263 34.51 3.59 10.33
C ARG A 263 35.15 2.22 10.35
#